data_AF-A0A453FFX1-F1
#
_entry.id   AF-A0A453FFX1-F1
#
_cell.length_a   1.000
_cell.length_b   1.000
_cell.length_c   1.000
_cell.angle_alpha   90.00
_cell.angle_beta   90.00
_cell.angle_gamma   90.00
#
_symmetry.space_group_name_H-M   'P 1'
#
loop_
_entity.id
_entity.type
_entity.pdbx_description
1 polymer ?
#
loop_
_entity_poly.entity_id
_entity_poly.type
_entity_poly.pdbx_seq_one_letter_code
_entity_poly.pdbx_strand_id
1 'polypeptide(L)'
;MGRYSGFIAMYATLASRDVDCCLIPESPFYLEGEGGLFEYIERRLKENNHMVIVVAEGAGQDLIAKSIPVADQLDASGNKLLLDVGLWLTHKIKDHCKSKKMEMTIKYIDPTYMIRAIPSNASDNVYCTLLAHSAIHGAMAGYSFTVGMVNGRHAYIPFHRVTSTRNKVKITDRMWARLLSSTNQPSFLSKEDIMEAREAERLANRLPVPASSSEHTKKHSASVLSNGEK
;
A
#
# COMPACT_ATOMS: atom_id res chain seq x y z
N MET A 1 -8.41 4.86 -8.31
CA MET A 1 -7.30 5.56 -7.60
C MET A 1 -6.70 4.67 -6.52
N GLY A 2 -5.46 4.94 -6.11
CA GLY A 2 -4.79 4.20 -5.02
C GLY A 2 -3.83 3.11 -5.54
N ARG A 3 -2.93 3.49 -6.45
CA ARG A 3 -1.98 2.58 -7.11
C ARG A 3 -0.99 1.91 -6.14
N TYR A 4 -0.45 2.67 -5.20
CA TYR A 4 0.57 2.20 -4.25
C TYR A 4 0.16 2.42 -2.78
N SER A 5 -0.90 3.19 -2.56
CA SER A 5 -1.36 3.54 -1.22
C SER A 5 -2.87 3.78 -1.18
N GLY A 6 -3.51 3.27 -0.13
CA GLY A 6 -4.96 3.28 0.03
C GLY A 6 -5.60 4.50 0.69
N PHE A 7 -4.89 5.62 0.86
CA PHE A 7 -5.41 6.77 1.63
C PHE A 7 -6.76 7.27 1.15
N ILE A 8 -6.95 7.42 -0.17
CA ILE A 8 -8.23 7.90 -0.74
C ILE A 8 -9.36 6.92 -0.41
N ALA A 9 -9.15 5.62 -0.61
CA ALA A 9 -10.13 4.59 -0.30
C ALA A 9 -10.48 4.59 1.20
N MET A 10 -9.47 4.64 2.08
CA MET A 10 -9.65 4.67 3.54
C MET A 10 -10.45 5.91 3.98
N TYR A 11 -10.06 7.11 3.54
CA TYR A 11 -10.75 8.34 3.92
C TYR A 11 -12.16 8.43 3.32
N ALA A 12 -12.37 7.97 2.08
CA ALA A 12 -13.68 7.92 1.46
C ALA A 12 -14.62 6.97 2.22
N THR A 13 -14.15 5.78 2.59
CA THR A 13 -14.92 4.84 3.40
C THR A 13 -15.29 5.41 4.77
N LEU A 14 -14.32 6.02 5.47
CA LEU A 14 -14.58 6.66 6.77
C LEU A 14 -15.56 7.83 6.69
N ALA A 15 -15.50 8.60 5.61
CA ALA A 15 -16.38 9.75 5.40
C ALA A 15 -17.80 9.32 5.03
N SER A 16 -17.94 8.32 4.15
CA SER A 16 -19.25 7.84 3.66
C SER A 16 -20.00 7.05 4.72
N ARG A 17 -19.33 6.21 5.51
CA ARG A 17 -19.94 5.28 6.51
C ARG A 17 -20.93 4.25 5.97
N ASP A 18 -21.25 4.27 4.68
CA ASP A 18 -22.14 3.30 4.02
C ASP A 18 -21.38 2.15 3.34
N VAL A 19 -20.07 2.05 3.58
CA VAL A 19 -19.20 1.04 2.95
C VAL A 19 -19.00 -0.15 3.88
N ASP A 20 -19.27 -1.35 3.41
CA ASP A 20 -19.12 -2.59 4.19
C ASP A 20 -17.71 -3.19 4.13
N CYS A 21 -16.96 -2.90 3.06
CA CYS A 21 -15.62 -3.42 2.84
C CYS A 21 -14.72 -2.41 2.12
N CYS A 22 -13.53 -2.16 2.65
CA CYS A 22 -12.48 -1.35 2.04
C CYS A 22 -11.22 -2.19 1.80
N LEU A 23 -10.82 -2.32 0.54
CA LEU A 23 -9.63 -3.05 0.11
C LEU A 23 -8.55 -2.07 -0.34
N ILE A 24 -7.37 -2.15 0.27
CA ILE A 24 -6.23 -1.27 0.01
C ILE A 24 -4.95 -2.07 -0.29
N PRO A 25 -3.96 -1.51 -1.01
CA PRO A 25 -2.71 -2.21 -1.32
C PRO A 25 -1.92 -2.64 -0.07
N GLU A 26 -2.07 -1.90 1.03
CA GLU A 26 -1.33 -2.18 2.27
C GLU A 26 -1.93 -3.31 3.13
N SER A 27 -3.17 -3.72 2.87
CA SER A 27 -3.85 -4.78 3.61
C SER A 27 -4.05 -5.97 2.69
N PRO A 28 -3.24 -7.04 2.80
CA PRO A 28 -3.44 -8.23 2.00
C PRO A 28 -4.77 -8.90 2.37
N PHE A 29 -5.33 -9.62 1.41
CA PHE A 29 -6.56 -10.38 1.56
C PHE A 29 -6.52 -11.60 0.64
N TYR A 30 -7.38 -12.57 0.92
CA TYR A 30 -7.60 -13.74 0.08
C TYR A 30 -9.08 -13.87 -0.28
N LEU A 31 -9.36 -14.53 -1.40
CA LEU A 31 -10.71 -14.64 -1.94
C LEU A 31 -11.50 -15.80 -1.30
N GLU A 32 -10.92 -17.00 -1.34
CA GLU A 32 -11.56 -18.27 -0.97
C GLU A 32 -10.96 -18.85 0.31
N GLY A 33 -11.78 -19.50 1.13
CA GLY A 33 -11.40 -20.09 2.41
C GLY A 33 -12.15 -19.49 3.59
N GLU A 34 -11.98 -20.09 4.77
CA GLU A 34 -12.59 -19.61 6.02
C GLU A 34 -12.07 -18.20 6.32
N GLY A 35 -12.97 -17.23 6.52
CA GLY A 35 -12.63 -15.82 6.76
C GLY A 35 -12.24 -15.04 5.50
N GLY A 36 -12.37 -15.64 4.32
CA GLY A 36 -12.05 -15.00 3.04
C GLY A 36 -13.07 -13.95 2.62
N LEU A 37 -12.72 -13.17 1.59
CA LEU A 37 -13.58 -12.11 1.08
C LEU A 37 -14.94 -12.64 0.60
N PHE A 38 -14.99 -13.81 -0.05
CA PHE A 38 -16.25 -14.36 -0.55
C PHE A 38 -17.21 -14.79 0.56
N GLU A 39 -16.69 -15.39 1.63
CA GLU A 39 -17.51 -15.76 2.79
C GLU A 39 -18.06 -14.51 3.48
N TYR A 40 -17.23 -13.46 3.59
CA TYR A 40 -17.67 -12.18 4.13
C TYR A 40 -18.80 -11.55 3.29
N ILE A 41 -18.67 -11.57 1.96
CA ILE A 41 -19.70 -11.07 1.04
C ILE A 41 -21.01 -11.83 1.23
N GLU A 42 -20.97 -13.17 1.28
CA GLU A 42 -22.16 -13.99 1.50
C GLU A 42 -22.87 -13.68 2.80
N ARG A 43 -22.11 -13.56 3.90
CA ARG A 43 -22.66 -13.24 5.20
C ARG A 43 -23.35 -11.88 5.18
N ARG A 44 -22.69 -10.86 4.62
CA ARG A 44 -23.25 -9.50 4.53
C ARG A 44 -24.48 -9.43 3.64
N LEU A 45 -24.49 -10.13 2.52
CA LEU A 45 -25.67 -10.19 1.65
C LEU A 45 -26.86 -10.87 2.34
N LYS A 46 -26.64 -11.91 3.14
CA LYS A 46 -27.71 -12.56 3.91
C LYS A 46 -28.25 -11.68 5.05
N GLU A 47 -27.39 -10.90 5.69
CA GLU A 47 -27.75 -10.01 6.80
C GLU A 47 -28.47 -8.75 6.30
N ASN A 48 -27.92 -8.09 5.28
CA ASN A 48 -28.30 -6.72 4.90
C ASN A 48 -28.97 -6.64 3.52
N ASN A 49 -28.99 -7.72 2.74
CA ASN A 49 -29.51 -7.78 1.36
C ASN A 49 -28.77 -6.87 0.34
N HIS A 50 -27.74 -6.14 0.78
CA HIS A 50 -26.89 -5.30 -0.05
C HIS A 50 -25.48 -5.25 0.55
N MET A 51 -24.51 -4.86 -0.28
CA MET A 51 -23.13 -4.66 0.15
C MET A 51 -22.42 -3.65 -0.75
N VAL A 52 -21.62 -2.76 -0.15
CA VAL A 52 -20.77 -1.79 -0.85
C VAL A 52 -19.30 -2.11 -0.57
N ILE A 53 -18.53 -2.31 -1.63
CA ILE A 53 -17.09 -2.59 -1.58
C ILE A 53 -16.35 -1.43 -2.25
N VAL A 54 -15.42 -0.81 -1.54
CA VAL A 54 -14.47 0.18 -2.08
C VAL A 54 -13.13 -0.51 -2.28
N VAL A 55 -12.60 -0.45 -3.50
CA VAL A 55 -11.34 -1.09 -3.88
C VAL A 55 -10.38 -0.05 -4.41
N ALA A 56 -9.20 0.04 -3.80
CA ALA A 56 -8.10 0.79 -4.36
C ALA A 56 -7.49 0.03 -5.56
N GLU A 57 -7.06 0.77 -6.58
CA GLU A 57 -6.54 0.22 -7.85
C GLU A 57 -5.37 -0.77 -7.66
N GLY A 58 -4.50 -0.50 -6.68
CA GLY A 58 -3.36 -1.36 -6.36
C GLY A 58 -3.68 -2.54 -5.44
N ALA A 59 -4.91 -2.69 -4.96
CA ALA A 59 -5.28 -3.79 -4.08
C ALA A 59 -5.29 -5.11 -4.86
N GLY A 60 -4.83 -6.21 -4.24
CA GLY A 60 -4.97 -7.56 -4.80
C GLY A 60 -4.18 -7.84 -6.09
N GLN A 61 -3.25 -6.98 -6.50
CA GLN A 61 -2.47 -7.17 -7.73
C GLN A 61 -1.69 -8.50 -7.72
N ASP A 62 -1.24 -8.95 -6.55
CA ASP A 62 -0.56 -10.25 -6.39
C ASP A 62 -1.50 -11.44 -6.68
N LEU A 63 -2.79 -11.32 -6.36
CA LEU A 63 -3.80 -12.34 -6.65
C LEU A 63 -4.10 -12.39 -8.15
N ILE A 64 -4.17 -11.22 -8.79
CA ILE A 64 -4.41 -11.12 -10.23
C ILE A 64 -3.24 -11.71 -11.00
N ALA A 65 -2.00 -11.38 -10.61
CA ALA A 65 -0.79 -11.90 -11.23
C ALA A 65 -0.70 -13.43 -11.18
N LYS A 66 -1.16 -14.06 -10.09
CA LYS A 66 -1.26 -15.54 -10.01
C LYS A 66 -2.30 -16.13 -10.97
N SER A 67 -3.33 -15.36 -11.31
CA SER A 67 -4.44 -15.83 -12.15
C SER A 67 -4.27 -15.55 -13.65
N ILE A 68 -3.47 -14.54 -14.02
CA ILE A 68 -3.29 -14.11 -15.41
C ILE A 68 -1.77 -13.96 -15.70
N PRO A 69 -1.17 -14.80 -16.57
CA PRO A 69 0.26 -14.77 -16.89
C PRO A 69 0.79 -13.51 -17.63
N VAL A 70 -0.01 -12.45 -17.77
CA VAL A 70 0.28 -11.28 -18.63
C VAL A 70 0.91 -10.11 -17.83
N ALA A 71 1.40 -10.39 -16.62
CA ALA A 71 1.55 -9.38 -15.57
C ALA A 71 2.73 -8.40 -15.69
N ASP A 72 3.54 -8.41 -16.74
CA ASP A 72 4.76 -7.57 -16.82
C ASP A 72 4.78 -6.61 -18.04
N GLN A 73 3.63 -6.03 -18.37
CA GLN A 73 3.60 -4.92 -19.32
C GLN A 73 4.01 -3.61 -18.62
N LEU A 74 4.91 -2.85 -19.25
CA LEU A 74 5.31 -1.52 -18.82
C LEU A 74 4.60 -0.45 -19.66
N ASP A 75 4.21 0.65 -19.04
CA ASP A 75 3.74 1.83 -19.77
C ASP A 75 4.90 2.55 -20.48
N ALA A 76 4.58 3.53 -21.34
CA ALA A 76 5.59 4.33 -22.05
C ALA A 76 6.52 5.14 -21.12
N SER A 77 6.14 5.28 -19.85
CA SER A 77 6.92 5.95 -18.79
C SER A 77 7.69 4.97 -17.90
N GLY A 78 7.69 3.67 -18.21
CA GLY A 78 8.40 2.62 -17.48
C GLY A 78 7.72 2.12 -16.21
N ASN A 79 6.45 2.45 -15.94
CA ASN A 79 5.73 1.93 -14.78
C ASN A 79 5.02 0.61 -15.12
N LYS A 80 4.99 -0.32 -14.15
CA LYS A 80 4.23 -1.58 -14.25
C LYS A 80 2.74 -1.33 -14.45
N LEU A 81 2.20 -1.72 -15.58
CA LEU A 81 0.77 -1.59 -15.88
C LEU A 81 -0.01 -2.46 -14.89
N LEU A 82 -0.93 -1.84 -14.15
CA LEU A 82 -1.81 -2.56 -13.24
C LEU A 82 -2.97 -3.14 -14.04
N LEU A 83 -3.38 -4.34 -13.64
CA LEU A 83 -4.59 -4.95 -14.16
C LEU A 83 -5.79 -4.37 -13.41
N ASP A 84 -6.94 -4.27 -14.11
CA ASP A 84 -8.17 -3.74 -13.50
C ASP A 84 -8.71 -4.72 -12.46
N VAL A 85 -8.38 -4.45 -11.19
CA VAL A 85 -8.88 -5.21 -10.03
C VAL A 85 -10.39 -5.13 -9.91
N GLY A 86 -11.02 -4.02 -10.29
CA GLY A 86 -12.46 -3.81 -10.14
C GLY A 86 -13.26 -4.76 -11.04
N LEU A 87 -12.91 -4.80 -12.33
CA LEU A 87 -13.51 -5.74 -13.27
C LEU A 87 -13.17 -7.20 -12.93
N TRP A 88 -11.91 -7.48 -12.60
CA TRP A 88 -11.48 -8.83 -12.21
C TRP A 88 -12.25 -9.35 -10.99
N LEU A 89 -12.37 -8.54 -9.94
CA LEU A 89 -13.08 -8.90 -8.72
C LEU A 89 -14.58 -9.08 -8.99
N THR A 90 -15.16 -8.23 -9.84
CA THR A 90 -16.56 -8.36 -10.26
C THR A 90 -16.84 -9.71 -10.93
N HIS A 91 -15.96 -10.16 -11.84
CA HIS A 91 -16.11 -11.47 -12.48
C HIS A 91 -15.98 -12.61 -11.47
N LYS A 92 -14.96 -12.56 -10.60
CA LYS A 92 -14.72 -13.58 -9.58
C LYS A 92 -15.88 -13.72 -8.59
N ILE A 93 -16.45 -12.61 -8.14
CA ILE A 93 -17.63 -12.62 -7.26
C ILE A 93 -18.85 -13.20 -8.00
N LYS A 94 -19.07 -12.83 -9.27
CA LYS A 94 -20.17 -13.40 -10.08
C LYS A 94 -20.06 -14.92 -10.21
N ASP A 95 -18.87 -15.42 -10.50
CA ASP A 95 -18.63 -16.86 -10.67
C ASP A 95 -18.86 -17.62 -9.35
N HIS A 96 -18.39 -17.06 -8.23
CA HIS A 96 -18.61 -17.64 -6.91
C HIS A 96 -20.10 -17.71 -6.53
N CYS A 97 -20.85 -16.63 -6.76
CA CYS A 97 -22.28 -16.60 -6.47
C CYS A 97 -23.12 -17.51 -7.38
N LYS A 98 -22.71 -17.69 -8.64
CA LYS A 98 -23.32 -18.69 -9.55
C LYS A 98 -23.14 -20.11 -9.03
N SER A 99 -21.93 -20.45 -8.57
CA SER A 99 -21.63 -21.76 -7.98
C SER A 99 -22.50 -22.06 -6.75
N LYS A 100 -22.85 -21.03 -5.96
CA LYS A 100 -23.73 -21.13 -4.79
C LYS A 100 -25.22 -20.91 -5.08
N LYS A 101 -25.62 -20.76 -6.35
CA LYS A 101 -27.01 -20.50 -6.79
C LYS A 101 -27.65 -19.29 -6.09
N MET A 102 -26.86 -18.26 -5.79
CA MET A 102 -27.38 -17.00 -5.25
C MET A 102 -27.58 -16.02 -6.39
N GLU A 103 -28.80 -15.51 -6.55
CA GLU A 103 -29.07 -14.42 -7.47
C GLU A 103 -28.58 -13.10 -6.89
N MET A 104 -27.69 -12.42 -7.62
CA MET A 104 -27.14 -11.13 -7.20
C MET A 104 -26.92 -10.21 -8.40
N THR A 105 -27.23 -8.93 -8.21
CA THR A 105 -26.90 -7.87 -9.15
C THR A 105 -25.64 -7.15 -8.68
N ILE A 106 -24.56 -7.20 -9.48
CA ILE A 106 -23.35 -6.42 -9.21
C ILE A 106 -23.30 -5.22 -10.15
N LYS A 107 -23.14 -4.03 -9.57
CA LYS A 107 -22.88 -2.78 -10.30
C LYS A 107 -21.44 -2.34 -10.05
N TYR A 108 -20.65 -2.29 -11.12
CA TYR A 108 -19.30 -1.76 -11.07
C TYR A 108 -19.32 -0.26 -11.38
N ILE A 109 -18.63 0.54 -10.57
CA ILE A 109 -18.52 1.99 -10.74
C ILE A 109 -17.04 2.34 -10.66
N ASP A 110 -16.50 2.90 -11.76
CA ASP A 110 -15.16 3.48 -11.78
C ASP A 110 -15.24 5.01 -11.87
N PRO A 111 -15.15 5.74 -10.75
CA PRO A 111 -15.19 7.18 -10.73
C PRO A 111 -13.81 7.83 -11.02
N THR A 112 -12.82 7.09 -11.52
CA THR A 112 -11.44 7.57 -11.72
C THR A 112 -11.35 8.90 -12.46
N TYR A 113 -12.04 9.04 -13.60
CA TYR A 113 -12.03 10.30 -14.35
C TYR A 113 -12.84 11.39 -13.66
N MET A 114 -13.97 11.05 -13.03
CA MET A 114 -14.79 12.01 -12.30
C MET A 114 -14.02 12.64 -11.14
N ILE A 115 -13.25 11.84 -10.39
CA ILE A 115 -12.45 12.32 -9.26
C ILE A 115 -11.29 13.19 -9.74
N ARG A 116 -10.68 12.88 -10.89
CA ARG A 116 -9.48 13.58 -11.39
C ARG A 116 -9.77 14.81 -12.24
N ALA A 117 -10.95 14.91 -12.84
CA ALA A 117 -11.30 15.98 -13.79
C ALA A 117 -12.22 17.06 -13.20
N ILE A 118 -12.67 16.89 -11.96
CA ILE A 118 -13.49 17.90 -11.27
C ILE A 118 -12.63 19.12 -10.87
N PRO A 119 -13.17 20.36 -10.90
CA PRO A 119 -12.48 21.52 -10.34
C PRO A 119 -12.17 21.34 -8.85
N SER A 120 -11.07 21.95 -8.41
CA SER A 120 -10.64 21.98 -7.02
C SER A 120 -11.62 22.74 -6.12
N ASN A 121 -11.79 22.23 -4.90
CA ASN A 121 -12.56 22.92 -3.86
C ASN A 121 -11.79 24.15 -3.32
N ALA A 122 -12.44 24.95 -2.48
CA ALA A 122 -11.84 26.16 -1.91
C ALA A 122 -10.56 25.88 -1.09
N SER A 123 -10.52 24.78 -0.33
CA SER A 123 -9.36 24.41 0.48
C SER A 123 -8.16 24.03 -0.41
N ASP A 124 -8.40 23.24 -1.45
CA ASP A 124 -7.39 22.85 -2.42
C ASP A 124 -6.90 24.05 -3.23
N ASN A 125 -7.77 25.00 -3.58
CA ASN A 125 -7.37 26.24 -4.24
C ASN A 125 -6.39 27.05 -3.39
N VAL A 126 -6.73 27.29 -2.11
CA VAL A 126 -5.83 28.00 -1.18
C VAL A 126 -4.51 27.23 -1.03
N TYR A 127 -4.57 25.90 -0.89
CA TYR A 127 -3.39 25.07 -0.74
C TYR A 127 -2.47 25.13 -1.96
N CYS A 128 -3.02 24.98 -3.18
CA CYS A 128 -2.28 25.08 -4.43
C CYS A 128 -1.64 26.46 -4.60
N THR A 129 -2.33 27.55 -4.25
CA THR A 129 -1.76 28.90 -4.29
C THR A 129 -0.57 29.05 -3.34
N LEU A 130 -0.69 28.56 -2.10
CA LEU A 130 0.39 28.66 -1.10
C LEU A 130 1.60 27.80 -1.48
N LEU A 131 1.38 26.62 -2.06
CA LEU A 131 2.44 25.79 -2.63
C LEU A 131 3.16 26.52 -3.76
N ALA A 132 2.42 27.13 -4.69
CA ALA A 132 2.97 27.86 -5.83
C ALA A 132 3.82 29.06 -5.37
N HIS A 133 3.31 29.89 -4.45
CA HIS A 133 4.06 31.03 -3.91
C HIS A 133 5.35 30.58 -3.21
N SER A 134 5.27 29.52 -2.41
CA SER A 134 6.43 28.96 -1.71
C SER A 134 7.49 28.44 -2.69
N ALA A 135 7.06 27.81 -3.78
CA ALA A 135 7.94 27.30 -4.83
C ALA A 135 8.64 28.44 -5.56
N ILE A 136 7.90 29.50 -5.91
CA ILE A 136 8.47 30.70 -6.54
C ILE A 136 9.51 31.35 -5.64
N HIS A 137 9.19 31.58 -4.36
CA HIS A 137 10.13 32.21 -3.43
C HIS A 137 11.42 31.42 -3.28
N GLY A 138 11.36 30.10 -3.14
CA GLY A 138 12.57 29.30 -3.01
C GLY A 138 13.34 29.17 -4.33
N ALA A 139 12.67 29.17 -5.48
CA ALA A 139 13.32 29.21 -6.79
C ALA A 139 14.06 30.55 -6.99
N MET A 140 13.45 31.67 -6.60
CA MET A 140 14.08 33.01 -6.64
C MET A 140 15.25 33.13 -5.65
N ALA A 141 15.23 32.38 -4.56
CA ALA A 141 16.37 32.26 -3.63
C ALA A 141 17.51 31.36 -4.16
N GLY A 142 17.33 30.74 -5.35
CA GLY A 142 18.34 29.90 -5.99
C GLY A 142 18.36 28.44 -5.51
N TYR A 143 17.30 27.96 -4.83
CA TYR A 143 17.23 26.58 -4.37
C TYR A 143 16.66 25.63 -5.43
N SER A 144 17.09 24.36 -5.36
CA SER A 144 16.53 23.23 -6.12
C SER A 144 15.86 22.24 -5.17
N PHE A 145 14.52 22.22 -5.15
CA PHE A 145 13.70 21.54 -4.15
C PHE A 145 12.27 21.34 -4.64
N THR A 146 11.47 20.60 -3.88
CA THR A 146 10.00 20.59 -3.99
C THR A 146 9.36 21.12 -2.72
N VAL A 147 8.15 21.65 -2.81
CA VAL A 147 7.39 22.14 -1.66
C VAL A 147 6.40 21.08 -1.21
N GLY A 148 6.32 20.86 0.09
CA GLY A 148 5.25 20.06 0.69
C GLY A 148 4.86 20.59 2.06
N MET A 149 3.68 20.19 2.53
CA MET A 149 3.24 20.50 3.88
C MET A 149 3.78 19.48 4.87
N VAL A 150 4.52 19.96 5.87
CA VAL A 150 5.07 19.16 6.97
C VAL A 150 4.62 19.77 8.28
N ASN A 151 3.84 19.02 9.06
CA ASN A 151 3.28 19.47 10.34
C ASN A 151 2.58 20.84 10.28
N GLY A 152 1.80 21.08 9.22
CA GLY A 152 1.03 22.32 9.04
C GLY A 152 1.85 23.51 8.54
N ARG A 153 3.12 23.32 8.14
CA ARG A 153 3.96 24.36 7.55
C ARG A 153 4.42 23.96 6.15
N HIS A 154 4.53 24.94 5.25
CA HIS A 154 5.13 24.75 3.94
C HIS A 154 6.65 24.65 4.10
N ALA A 155 7.22 23.53 3.70
CA ALA A 155 8.64 23.25 3.84
C ALA A 155 9.27 22.97 2.47
N TYR A 156 10.54 23.34 2.34
CA TYR A 156 11.38 22.98 1.20
C TYR A 156 11.98 21.61 1.43
N ILE A 157 11.72 20.69 0.51
CA ILE A 157 12.09 19.29 0.64
C ILE A 157 13.04 18.93 -0.53
N PRO A 158 14.25 18.42 -0.25
CA PRO A 158 15.16 18.00 -1.30
C PRO A 158 14.60 16.81 -2.10
N PHE A 159 14.78 16.84 -3.43
CA PHE A 159 14.26 15.81 -4.33
C PHE A 159 14.67 14.38 -3.95
N HIS A 160 15.95 14.18 -3.61
CA HIS A 160 16.48 12.87 -3.23
C HIS A 160 15.77 12.27 -2.01
N ARG A 161 15.27 13.10 -1.07
CA ARG A 161 14.50 12.64 0.09
C ARG A 161 13.07 12.25 -0.30
N VAL A 162 12.44 13.00 -1.19
CA VAL A 162 11.06 12.74 -1.63
C VAL A 162 10.95 11.44 -2.42
N THR A 163 11.95 11.13 -3.25
CA THR A 163 11.95 9.91 -4.05
C THR A 163 12.38 8.66 -3.28
N SER A 164 13.06 8.84 -2.13
CA SER A 164 13.58 7.73 -1.32
C SER A 164 12.48 6.87 -0.69
N THR A 165 11.41 7.49 -0.22
CA THR A 165 10.38 6.80 0.57
C THR A 165 8.99 7.22 0.13
N ARG A 166 8.07 6.26 0.08
CA ARG A 166 6.65 6.52 -0.20
C ARG A 166 5.85 6.47 1.09
N ASN A 167 4.91 7.39 1.24
CA ASN A 167 3.96 7.33 2.34
C ASN A 167 2.92 6.23 2.04
N LYS A 168 2.68 5.36 3.03
CA LYS A 168 1.73 4.25 2.96
C LYS A 168 0.80 4.30 4.17
N VAL A 169 -0.42 3.81 4.01
CA VAL A 169 -1.35 3.63 5.12
C VAL A 169 -0.74 2.65 6.10
N LYS A 170 -0.60 3.07 7.35
CA LYS A 170 -0.20 2.18 8.45
C LYS A 170 -1.45 1.45 8.94
N ILE A 171 -1.54 0.15 8.66
CA ILE A 171 -2.65 -0.70 9.11
C ILE A 171 -2.76 -0.80 10.64
N THR A 172 -1.69 -0.49 11.37
CA THR A 172 -1.68 -0.43 12.85
C THR A 172 -2.11 0.92 13.40
N ASP A 173 -2.31 1.93 12.55
CA ASP A 173 -2.65 3.27 12.99
C ASP A 173 -4.15 3.40 13.34
N ARG A 174 -4.44 4.37 14.21
CA ARG A 174 -5.78 4.67 14.71
C ARG A 174 -6.80 4.90 13.59
N MET A 175 -6.37 5.49 12.48
CA MET A 175 -7.28 5.76 11.35
C MET A 175 -7.77 4.47 10.68
N TRP A 176 -6.90 3.48 10.51
CA TRP A 176 -7.31 2.18 9.99
C TRP A 176 -8.18 1.42 10.99
N ALA A 177 -7.82 1.44 12.28
CA ALA A 177 -8.64 0.83 13.34
C ALA A 177 -10.07 1.43 13.40
N ARG A 178 -10.21 2.74 13.20
CA ARG A 178 -11.51 3.41 13.07
C ARG A 178 -12.29 2.92 11.86
N LEU A 179 -11.62 2.69 10.73
CA LEU A 179 -12.27 2.16 9.54
C LEU A 179 -12.83 0.78 9.83
N LEU A 180 -12.01 -0.13 10.36
CA LEU A 180 -12.43 -1.49 10.69
C LEU A 180 -13.61 -1.50 11.68
N SER A 181 -13.59 -0.60 12.66
CA SER A 181 -14.68 -0.45 13.63
C SER A 181 -15.95 0.12 13.01
N SER A 182 -15.83 0.97 11.98
CA SER A 182 -16.97 1.56 11.28
C SER A 182 -17.61 0.59 10.30
N THR A 183 -16.82 -0.20 9.59
CA THR A 183 -17.31 -1.15 8.58
C THR A 183 -17.64 -2.52 9.17
N ASN A 184 -17.16 -2.80 10.39
CA ASN A 184 -17.18 -4.14 11.00
C ASN A 184 -16.60 -5.23 10.08
N GLN A 185 -15.69 -4.85 9.16
CA GLN A 185 -15.03 -5.80 8.28
C GLN A 185 -13.96 -6.58 9.07
N PRO A 186 -13.81 -7.89 8.81
CA PRO A 186 -12.73 -8.67 9.39
C PRO A 186 -11.38 -8.26 8.79
N SER A 187 -10.30 -8.54 9.51
CA SER A 187 -8.98 -8.60 8.88
C SER A 187 -8.90 -9.87 8.04
N PHE A 188 -8.76 -9.74 6.72
CA PHE A 188 -8.61 -10.86 5.79
C PHE A 188 -7.20 -11.48 5.80
N LEU A 189 -6.54 -11.49 6.97
CA LEU A 189 -5.21 -12.05 7.14
C LEU A 189 -5.33 -13.55 7.41
N SER A 190 -4.60 -14.36 6.65
CA SER A 190 -4.47 -15.79 6.95
C SER A 190 -3.62 -16.01 8.21
N LYS A 191 -3.66 -17.23 8.77
CA LYS A 191 -2.82 -17.56 9.94
C LYS A 191 -1.33 -17.45 9.59
N GLU A 192 -1.00 -17.79 8.36
CA GLU A 192 0.32 -17.69 7.76
C GLU A 192 0.77 -16.23 7.68
N ASP A 193 -0.08 -15.32 7.18
CA ASP A 193 0.21 -13.89 7.11
C ASP A 193 0.44 -13.28 8.50
N ILE A 194 -0.34 -13.71 9.50
CA ILE A 194 -0.19 -13.26 10.89
C ILE A 194 1.14 -13.76 11.48
N MET A 195 1.55 -14.99 11.17
CA MET A 195 2.82 -15.55 11.61
C MET A 195 4.00 -14.84 10.94
N GLU A 196 3.94 -14.60 9.63
CA GLU A 196 4.96 -13.88 8.87
C GLU A 196 5.12 -12.44 9.37
N ALA A 197 4.00 -11.74 9.62
CA ALA A 197 4.03 -10.39 10.19
C ALA A 197 4.68 -10.35 11.59
N ARG A 198 4.38 -11.33 12.45
CA ARG A 198 5.00 -11.46 13.78
C ARG A 198 6.50 -11.75 13.69
N GLU A 199 6.91 -12.55 12.70
CA GLU A 199 8.31 -12.86 12.48
C GLU A 199 9.09 -11.65 11.94
N ALA A 200 8.51 -10.91 11.00
CA ALA A 200 9.06 -9.66 10.50
C ALA A 200 9.19 -8.60 11.61
N GLU A 201 8.21 -8.48 12.49
CA GLU A 201 8.26 -7.58 13.65
C GLU A 201 9.36 -7.99 14.65
N ARG A 202 9.53 -9.30 14.90
CA ARG A 202 10.64 -9.82 15.72
C ARG A 202 12.01 -9.52 15.11
N LEU A 203 12.14 -9.64 13.79
CA LEU A 203 13.37 -9.32 13.06
C LEU A 203 13.68 -7.82 13.09
N ALA A 204 12.67 -6.97 12.92
CA ALA A 204 12.82 -5.52 12.99
C ALA A 204 13.19 -5.01 14.40
N ASN A 205 12.72 -5.70 15.45
CA ASN A 205 13.01 -5.37 16.86
C ASN A 205 14.30 -6.00 17.40
N ARG A 206 15.02 -6.81 16.63
CA ARG A 206 16.38 -7.24 17.00
C ARG A 206 17.35 -6.07 16.80
N LEU A 207 17.83 -5.50 17.91
CA LEU A 207 18.97 -4.58 17.91
C LEU A 207 20.17 -5.23 17.19
N PRO A 208 20.96 -4.48 16.40
CA PRO A 208 22.18 -5.01 15.84
C PRO A 208 23.11 -5.38 17.00
N VAL A 209 23.43 -6.66 17.11
CA VAL A 209 24.42 -7.16 18.08
C VAL A 209 25.74 -6.43 17.78
N PRO A 210 26.35 -5.72 18.74
CA PRO A 210 27.65 -5.10 18.50
C PRO A 210 28.63 -6.22 18.19
N ALA A 211 29.30 -6.13 17.03
CA ALA A 211 30.36 -7.05 16.68
C ALA A 211 31.41 -7.02 17.79
N SER A 212 31.49 -8.09 18.57
CA SER A 212 32.49 -8.26 19.60
C SER A 212 33.88 -8.18 18.97
N SER A 213 34.65 -7.22 19.43
CA SER A 213 36.09 -7.09 19.19
C SER A 213 36.81 -8.38 19.57
N SER A 214 37.23 -9.17 18.57
CA SER A 214 38.24 -10.22 18.78
C SER A 214 39.62 -9.59 18.63
N GLU A 215 40.22 -9.25 19.77
CA GLU A 215 41.60 -8.83 19.92
C GLU A 215 42.59 -9.88 19.37
N HIS A 216 43.70 -9.34 18.89
CA HIS A 216 45.00 -9.95 18.60
C HIS A 216 45.30 -11.31 19.24
N THR A 217 45.67 -12.28 18.39
CA THR A 217 46.74 -13.23 18.73
C THR A 217 47.80 -13.21 17.63
N LYS A 218 48.94 -12.60 17.96
CA LYS A 218 50.19 -12.63 17.18
C LYS A 218 50.58 -14.09 16.90
N LYS A 219 50.82 -14.44 15.64
CA LYS A 219 51.70 -15.56 15.27
C LYS A 219 52.90 -15.00 14.52
N HIS A 220 54.05 -15.04 15.18
CA HIS A 220 55.36 -14.84 14.57
C HIS A 220 55.59 -15.93 13.51
N SER A 221 55.93 -15.51 12.30
CA SER A 221 56.46 -16.36 11.23
C SER A 221 57.94 -16.63 11.48
N ALA A 222 58.31 -17.90 11.66
CA ALA A 222 59.69 -18.36 11.61
C ALA A 222 59.90 -19.09 10.27
N SER A 223 60.66 -18.48 9.37
CA SER A 223 61.19 -19.11 8.16
C SER A 223 62.69 -19.35 8.35
N VAL A 224 63.11 -20.61 8.37
CA VAL A 224 64.50 -21.02 8.57
C VAL A 224 65.06 -21.60 7.26
N LEU A 225 66.02 -20.86 6.72
CA LEU A 225 67.28 -21.24 6.04
C LEU A 225 67.26 -22.14 4.80
N SER A 226 67.96 -21.70 3.74
CA SER A 226 69.35 -22.14 3.50
C SER A 226 70.02 -21.47 2.28
N ASN A 227 71.25 -20.95 2.52
CA ASN A 227 72.47 -20.94 1.67
C ASN A 227 72.43 -20.25 0.28
N GLY A 228 73.45 -19.54 -0.21
CA GLY A 228 74.83 -19.24 0.21
C GLY A 228 75.55 -18.53 -0.95
N GLU A 229 76.70 -17.88 -0.68
CA GLU A 229 77.81 -17.48 -1.60
C GLU A 229 77.43 -16.60 -2.83
N LYS A 230 78.00 -15.42 -3.09
CA LYS A 230 79.34 -14.82 -2.96
C LYS A 230 79.21 -13.30 -2.82
#